data_AF-A0A3R6EEZ8-F1
#
_entry.id   AF-A0A3R6EEZ8-F1
#
_cell.length_a   1.000
_cell.length_b   1.000
_cell.length_c   1.000
_cell.angle_alpha   90.00
_cell.angle_beta   90.00
_cell.angle_gamma   90.00
#
_symmetry.space_group_name_H-M   'P 1'
#
loop_
_entity.id
_entity.type
_entity.pdbx_description
1 polymer ?
#
loop_
_entity_poly.entity_id
_entity_poly.type
_entity_poly.pdbx_seq_one_letter_code
_entity_poly.pdbx_strand_id
1 'polypeptide(L)'
;MMDTDKNAFLKEHGCCFYLSNDGKTQLCAVDSEQWKDAFVAILTDELVCMRHAETNEFKGERTNRQVWSEIKHLNRYGNCQVSEIAVENANAMLKEYVFDYINNH
;
A
#
# COMPACT_ATOMS: atom_id res chain seq x y z
N MET A 1 -1.20 19.29 -10.51
CA MET A 1 -1.36 19.42 -9.04
C MET A 1 0.02 19.58 -8.44
N MET A 2 0.18 20.49 -7.47
CA MET A 2 1.43 20.53 -6.72
C MET A 2 1.55 19.24 -5.89
N ASP A 3 2.77 18.76 -5.66
CA ASP A 3 3.03 17.49 -4.96
C ASP A 3 2.40 17.46 -3.54
N THR A 4 2.22 18.65 -2.95
CA THR A 4 1.54 18.88 -1.68
C THR A 4 0.05 18.51 -1.71
N ASP A 5 -0.66 18.84 -2.80
CA ASP A 5 -2.09 18.54 -2.93
C ASP A 5 -2.32 17.03 -3.08
N LYS A 6 -1.41 16.34 -3.77
CA LYS A 6 -1.43 14.88 -3.94
C LYS A 6 -1.18 14.17 -2.61
N ASN A 7 -0.21 14.63 -1.82
CA ASN A 7 0.06 14.06 -0.50
C ASN A 7 -1.13 14.21 0.45
N ALA A 8 -1.81 15.36 0.43
CA ALA A 8 -3.01 15.59 1.24
C ALA A 8 -4.15 14.63 0.85
N PHE A 9 -4.42 14.50 -0.45
CA PHE A 9 -5.41 13.58 -0.99
C PHE A 9 -5.17 12.13 -0.52
N LEU A 10 -3.93 11.65 -0.63
CA LEU A 10 -3.57 10.29 -0.23
C LEU A 10 -3.79 10.05 1.27
N LYS A 11 -3.46 11.03 2.12
CA LYS A 11 -3.72 10.94 3.57
C LYS A 11 -5.21 10.89 3.88
N GLU A 12 -6.02 11.73 3.22
CA GLU A 12 -7.47 11.78 3.42
C GLU A 12 -8.16 10.48 3.00
N HIS A 13 -7.60 9.76 2.03
CA HIS A 13 -8.09 8.45 1.57
C HIS A 13 -7.45 7.27 2.30
N GLY A 14 -6.86 7.50 3.49
CA GLY A 14 -6.39 6.40 4.35
C GLY A 14 -5.17 5.65 3.82
N CYS A 15 -4.36 6.27 2.96
CA CYS A 15 -3.13 5.65 2.46
C CYS A 15 -2.02 5.67 3.52
N CYS A 16 -1.55 4.49 3.91
CA CYS A 16 -0.39 4.30 4.78
C CYS A 16 0.80 3.75 3.97
N PHE A 17 1.96 4.39 4.09
CA PHE A 17 3.16 4.04 3.32
C PHE A 17 4.22 3.37 4.19
N TYR A 18 4.95 2.42 3.60
CA TYR A 18 5.98 1.66 4.30
C TYR A 18 7.20 1.47 3.40
N LEU A 19 8.36 1.37 4.03
CA LEU A 19 9.64 1.05 3.41
C LEU A 19 10.19 -0.24 4.02
N SER A 20 10.66 -1.16 3.20
CA SER A 20 11.41 -2.33 3.66
C SER A 20 12.77 -1.92 4.22
N ASN A 21 13.26 -2.64 5.22
CA ASN A 21 14.53 -2.32 5.89
C ASN A 21 15.76 -2.49 4.99
N ASP A 22 15.64 -3.23 3.88
CA ASP A 22 16.69 -3.28 2.85
C ASP A 22 16.69 -2.04 1.95
N GLY A 23 15.71 -1.15 2.12
CA GLY A 23 15.55 0.11 1.40
C GLY A 23 15.01 -0.03 -0.03
N LYS A 24 14.67 -1.25 -0.47
CA LYS A 24 14.39 -1.54 -1.89
C LYS A 24 12.92 -1.57 -2.25
N THR A 25 12.06 -1.93 -1.30
CA THR A 25 10.63 -2.10 -1.53
C THR A 25 9.86 -1.04 -0.77
N GLN A 26 8.96 -0.35 -1.46
CA GLN A 26 7.98 0.51 -0.82
C GLN A 26 6.59 -0.04 -1.06
N LEU A 27 5.70 0.19 -0.11
CA LEU A 27 4.32 -0.27 -0.22
C LEU A 27 3.35 0.75 0.36
N CYS A 28 2.19 0.84 -0.27
CA CYS A 28 1.05 1.64 0.15
C CYS A 28 -0.10 0.70 0.47
N ALA A 29 -0.65 0.83 1.67
CA ALA A 29 -1.87 0.15 2.06
C ALA A 29 -2.97 1.18 2.19
N VAL A 30 -4.13 0.88 1.59
CA VAL A 30 -5.32 1.72 1.69
C VAL A 30 -6.37 0.93 2.45
N ASP A 31 -6.75 1.46 3.61
CA ASP A 31 -7.86 0.94 4.40
C ASP A 31 -9.14 1.70 4.03
N SER A 32 -10.26 1.00 3.85
CA SER A 32 -11.54 1.58 3.49
C SER A 32 -12.66 0.91 4.25
N GLU A 33 -13.66 1.69 4.68
CA GLU A 33 -14.90 1.17 5.27
C GLU A 33 -15.64 0.25 4.29
N GLN A 34 -15.50 0.49 2.99
CA GLN A 34 -15.97 -0.40 1.92
C GLN A 34 -14.82 -1.33 1.50
N TRP A 35 -14.90 -2.59 1.92
CA TRP A 35 -13.84 -3.58 1.75
C TRP A 35 -13.34 -3.78 0.32
N LYS A 36 -14.22 -3.65 -0.69
CA LYS A 36 -13.88 -3.76 -2.12
C LYS A 36 -12.91 -2.69 -2.60
N ASP A 37 -12.86 -1.57 -1.87
CA ASP A 37 -12.03 -0.41 -2.18
C ASP A 37 -10.70 -0.46 -1.40
N ALA A 38 -10.49 -1.48 -0.56
CA ALA A 38 -9.24 -1.72 0.15
C ALA A 38 -8.22 -2.48 -0.71
N PHE A 39 -7.00 -1.97 -0.77
CA PHE A 39 -5.93 -2.56 -1.58
C PHE A 39 -4.53 -2.31 -1.00
N VAL A 40 -3.56 -3.09 -1.50
CA VAL A 40 -2.14 -2.87 -1.25
C VAL A 40 -1.44 -2.69 -2.59
N ALA A 41 -0.69 -1.59 -2.75
CA ALA A 41 0.21 -1.36 -3.85
C ALA A 41 1.66 -1.57 -3.40
N ILE A 42 2.44 -2.36 -4.14
CA ILE A 42 3.82 -2.72 -3.81
C ILE A 42 4.71 -2.27 -4.96
N LEU A 43 5.70 -1.43 -4.67
CA LEU A 43 6.74 -1.02 -5.60
C LEU A 43 7.97 -1.90 -5.44
N THR A 44 8.33 -2.63 -6.49
CA THR A 44 9.59 -3.41 -6.59
C THR A 44 10.35 -3.00 -7.84
N ASP A 45 11.62 -2.63 -7.69
CA ASP A 45 12.54 -2.15 -8.74
C ASP A 45 12.00 -0.96 -9.54
N GLU A 46 11.07 -1.18 -10.49
CA GLU A 46 10.43 -0.16 -11.34
C GLU A 46 8.94 -0.43 -11.61
N LEU A 47 8.32 -1.39 -10.91
CA LEU A 47 6.94 -1.82 -11.16
C LEU A 47 6.10 -1.71 -9.90
N VAL A 48 4.88 -1.18 -10.06
CA VAL A 48 3.87 -1.17 -9.01
C VAL A 48 2.90 -2.33 -9.24
N CYS A 49 2.88 -3.28 -8.30
CA CYS A 49 1.93 -4.37 -8.26
C CYS A 49 0.80 -4.04 -7.29
N MET A 50 -0.46 -4.11 -7.73
CA MET A 50 -1.62 -3.90 -6.86
C MET A 50 -2.29 -5.22 -6.50
N ARG A 51 -2.77 -5.32 -5.26
CA ARG A 51 -3.58 -6.44 -4.77
C ARG A 51 -4.82 -5.94 -4.03
N HIS A 52 -6.00 -6.32 -4.51
CA HIS A 52 -7.29 -6.00 -3.92
C HIS A 52 -7.69 -7.01 -2.84
N ALA A 53 -8.58 -6.58 -1.93
CA ALA A 53 -9.26 -7.48 -1.02
C ALA A 53 -10.35 -8.26 -1.77
N GLU A 54 -10.59 -9.51 -1.42
CA GLU A 54 -11.60 -10.37 -2.05
C GLU A 54 -12.21 -11.41 -1.00
N THR A 55 -13.47 -11.38 -0.55
CA THR A 55 -13.95 -12.11 0.69
C THR A 55 -13.97 -13.66 0.68
N ASN A 56 -14.55 -14.46 1.59
CA ASN A 56 -14.63 -15.96 1.42
C ASN A 56 -15.80 -16.45 0.53
N GLU A 57 -16.65 -15.52 0.07
CA GLU A 57 -17.40 -15.68 -1.18
C GLU A 57 -16.51 -15.38 -2.41
N PHE A 58 -15.25 -14.94 -2.16
CA PHE A 58 -14.30 -14.32 -3.09
C PHE A 58 -12.77 -14.46 -2.74
N LYS A 59 -12.18 -15.46 -2.04
CA LYS A 59 -10.74 -15.57 -1.57
C LYS A 59 -9.88 -14.41 -0.92
N GLY A 60 -9.51 -13.32 -1.58
CA GLY A 60 -8.59 -12.22 -1.20
C GLY A 60 -8.72 -11.20 -0.02
N GLU A 61 -9.71 -11.13 0.87
CA GLU A 61 -9.80 -10.32 2.10
C GLU A 61 -8.97 -11.05 3.15
N ARG A 62 -9.03 -12.39 3.06
CA ARG A 62 -8.01 -13.26 3.57
C ARG A 62 -6.67 -12.90 2.96
N THR A 63 -6.51 -12.82 1.62
CA THR A 63 -5.21 -12.49 1.00
C THR A 63 -4.67 -11.10 1.35
N ASN A 64 -5.47 -10.04 1.47
CA ASN A 64 -4.96 -8.72 1.85
C ASN A 64 -4.64 -8.63 3.33
N ARG A 65 -5.47 -9.19 4.21
CA ARG A 65 -5.09 -9.39 5.63
C ARG A 65 -3.96 -10.38 5.78
N GLN A 66 -3.78 -11.32 4.85
CA GLN A 66 -2.74 -12.35 4.86
C GLN A 66 -1.46 -11.83 4.23
N VAL A 67 -1.50 -10.90 3.28
CA VAL A 67 -0.35 -10.13 2.78
C VAL A 67 0.04 -9.14 3.86
N TRP A 68 -0.90 -8.48 4.52
CA TRP A 68 -0.63 -7.68 5.72
C TRP A 68 -0.10 -8.52 6.88
N SER A 69 -0.69 -9.70 7.11
CA SER A 69 -0.28 -10.62 8.17
C SER A 69 1.01 -11.31 7.81
N GLU A 70 1.34 -11.52 6.53
CA GLU A 70 2.60 -12.07 6.03
C GLU A 70 3.66 -10.98 6.10
N ILE A 71 3.38 -9.74 5.72
CA ILE A 71 4.28 -8.61 5.96
C ILE A 71 4.52 -8.46 7.46
N LYS A 72 3.49 -8.50 8.31
CA LYS A 72 3.65 -8.47 9.78
C LYS A 72 4.33 -9.72 10.34
N HIS A 73 4.05 -10.92 9.82
CA HIS A 73 4.70 -12.17 10.21
C HIS A 73 6.18 -12.13 9.78
N LEU A 74 6.46 -11.97 8.49
CA LEU A 74 7.80 -11.84 7.93
C LEU A 74 8.59 -10.74 8.64
N ASN A 75 7.98 -9.62 9.03
CA ASN A 75 8.61 -8.60 9.86
C ASN A 75 8.91 -9.12 11.28
N ARG A 76 7.93 -9.79 11.92
CA ARG A 76 8.08 -10.45 13.23
C ARG A 76 9.14 -11.56 13.25
N TYR A 77 9.36 -12.25 12.14
CA TYR A 77 10.36 -13.31 11.97
C TYR A 77 11.67 -12.81 11.33
N GLY A 78 11.79 -11.51 11.03
CA GLY A 78 13.01 -10.91 10.47
C GLY A 78 13.26 -11.18 8.98
N ASN A 79 12.32 -11.78 8.27
CA ASN A 79 12.43 -12.15 6.85
C ASN A 79 12.10 -11.00 5.89
N CYS A 80 11.22 -10.09 6.28
CA CYS A 80 10.89 -8.88 5.52
C CYS A 80 10.43 -7.81 6.50
N GLN A 81 11.38 -7.05 7.03
CA GLN A 81 11.07 -5.99 7.98
C GLN A 81 10.66 -4.74 7.21
N VAL A 82 9.50 -4.19 7.55
CA VAL A 82 8.99 -2.94 6.96
C VAL A 82 8.74 -1.94 8.08
N SER A 83 8.99 -0.67 7.79
CA SER A 83 8.78 0.46 8.70
C SER A 83 7.84 1.46 8.04
N GLU A 84 6.89 1.99 8.81
CA GLU A 84 6.00 3.05 8.31
C GLU A 84 6.81 4.30 7.99
N ILE A 85 6.48 4.94 6.88
CA ILE A 85 7.10 6.18 6.42
C ILE A 85 6.03 7.24 6.16
N ALA A 86 6.39 8.50 6.37
CA ALA A 86 5.55 9.62 6.00
C ALA A 86 5.31 9.63 4.48
N VAL A 87 4.12 10.05 4.02
CA VAL A 87 3.78 10.07 2.57
C VAL A 87 4.76 10.94 1.78
N GLU A 88 5.30 11.99 2.40
CA GLU A 88 6.29 12.88 1.78
C GLU A 88 7.57 12.15 1.39
N ASN A 89 7.90 11.07 2.12
CA ASN A 89 9.10 10.25 1.91
C ASN A 89 8.82 9.05 0.98
N ALA A 90 7.56 8.83 0.60
CA ALA A 90 7.21 7.74 -0.29
C ALA A 90 7.64 8.04 -1.74
N ASN A 91 7.98 6.99 -2.47
CA ASN A 91 8.43 7.05 -3.84
C ASN A 91 7.37 7.71 -4.73
N ALA A 92 7.80 8.65 -5.59
CA ALA A 92 6.92 9.43 -6.43
C ALA A 92 6.06 8.56 -7.37
N MET A 93 6.64 7.50 -7.94
CA MET A 93 5.92 6.58 -8.85
C MET A 93 4.83 5.81 -8.10
N LEU A 94 5.12 5.34 -6.89
CA LEU A 94 4.11 4.65 -6.06
C LEU A 94 2.97 5.59 -5.69
N LYS A 95 3.28 6.83 -5.30
CA LYS A 95 2.26 7.85 -4.99
C LYS A 95 1.40 8.19 -6.20
N GLU A 96 2.01 8.35 -7.37
CA GLU A 96 1.32 8.66 -8.61
C GLU A 96 0.37 7.52 -9.01
N TYR A 97 0.85 6.29 -8.98
CA TYR A 97 0.04 5.13 -9.30
C TYR A 97 -1.18 4.98 -8.38
N VAL A 98 -0.99 5.12 -7.06
CA VAL A 98 -2.07 5.03 -6.07
C VAL A 98 -3.06 6.17 -6.24
N PHE A 99 -2.58 7.39 -6.45
CA PHE A 99 -3.41 8.56 -6.69
C PHE A 99 -4.28 8.39 -7.95
N ASP A 100 -3.69 7.97 -9.05
CA ASP A 100 -4.41 7.76 -10.31
C ASP A 100 -5.44 6.63 -10.16
N TYR A 101 -5.10 5.57 -9.43
CA TYR A 101 -6.04 4.48 -9.17
C TYR A 101 -7.30 4.96 -8.44
N ILE A 102 -7.12 5.68 -7.31
CA ILE A 102 -8.23 6.18 -6.48
C ILE A 102 -9.05 7.25 -7.22
N ASN A 103 -8.45 8.08 -8.09
CA ASN A 103 -9.23 9.07 -8.83
C ASN A 103 -10.09 8.48 -9.95
N ASN A 104 -9.75 7.28 -10.42
CA ASN A 104 -10.44 6.63 -11.54
C ASN A 104 -11.41 5.51 -11.11
N HIS A 105 -11.44 5.14 -9.82
CA HIS A 105 -12.26 4.05 -9.27
C HIS A 105 -12.91 4.49 -7.96
#